data_AF-A0A9P9DJ97-F1
#
_entry.id   AF-A0A9P9DJ97-F1
#
_cell.length_a   1.000
_cell.length_b   1.000
_cell.length_c   1.000
_cell.angle_alpha   90.00
_cell.angle_beta   90.00
_cell.angle_gamma   90.00
#
_symmetry.space_group_name_H-M   'P 1'
#
loop_
_entity.id
_entity.type
_entity.pdbx_description
1 polymer ?
#
loop_
_entity_poly.entity_id
_entity_poly.type
_entity_poly.pdbx_seq_one_letter_code
_entity_poly.pdbx_strand_id
1 'polypeptide(L)'
;MALETRRHVHTADNLLETIRQGDLGGFRDSNDLIKHIIFEAISFPNEFKWAGLGEHVLDIFEAEIASAVDKEAKFFWEFTDPKSNPRDMNLTIERAAKSTWLVKDIRDELRLLRQLFENQLKLAQEVSETFWPTLMSGETRSSKEARKSIRESFIGESGVETLIQRVKQMDEDASTTLDGLSNIIQAMQAQASLKEAEAARFMNAIILPFTVMTVIFTPLSFLTSLFAVNTSGFPHNGDGELSLSTKWFSLRMVFGELTSLVATFLLVWLAYTWQHKPKADKKPKTDARLSNMKGKR
;
A
#
# COMPACT_ATOMS: atom_id res chain seq x y z
N MET A 1 52.41 44.49 -7.25
CA MET A 1 51.36 43.73 -6.54
C MET A 1 50.69 42.87 -7.61
N ALA A 2 50.96 41.57 -7.59
CA ALA A 2 50.73 40.66 -8.70
C ALA A 2 49.23 40.34 -8.88
N LEU A 3 48.79 40.38 -10.13
CA LEU A 3 47.52 39.84 -10.60
C LEU A 3 47.66 38.33 -10.73
N GLU A 4 46.91 37.57 -9.94
CA GLU A 4 46.84 36.12 -10.04
C GLU A 4 45.66 35.73 -10.95
N THR A 5 45.98 35.61 -12.24
CA THR A 5 45.08 35.07 -13.25
C THR A 5 44.78 33.62 -12.91
N ARG A 6 43.56 33.34 -12.42
CA ARG A 6 42.98 31.99 -12.33
C ARG A 6 43.09 31.32 -13.70
N ARG A 7 44.04 30.41 -13.85
CA ARG A 7 44.04 29.44 -14.96
C ARG A 7 42.90 28.46 -14.70
N HIS A 8 41.77 28.69 -15.37
CA HIS A 8 40.82 27.63 -15.65
C HIS A 8 41.55 26.56 -16.47
N VAL A 9 41.77 25.40 -15.87
CA VAL A 9 42.28 24.23 -16.58
C VAL A 9 41.13 23.75 -17.46
N HIS A 10 41.28 24.00 -18.76
CA HIS A 10 40.33 23.65 -19.81
C HIS A 10 39.91 22.19 -19.69
N THR A 11 38.62 21.98 -19.50
CA THR A 11 37.88 20.83 -20.03
C THR A 11 38.24 20.69 -21.51
N ALA A 12 38.56 19.48 -21.97
CA ALA A 12 38.97 19.23 -23.35
C ALA A 12 37.89 19.73 -24.33
N ASP A 13 38.13 20.87 -24.99
CA ASP A 13 37.15 21.56 -25.84
C ASP A 13 36.90 20.86 -27.19
N ASN A 14 37.60 19.76 -27.49
CA ASN A 14 37.42 19.00 -28.73
C ASN A 14 37.44 17.50 -28.45
N LEU A 15 36.54 16.76 -29.12
CA LEU A 15 36.46 15.29 -29.09
C LEU A 15 37.83 14.64 -29.42
N LEU A 16 38.63 15.28 -30.28
CA LEU A 16 40.00 14.88 -30.61
C LEU A 16 41.02 15.08 -29.48
N GLU A 17 40.85 16.08 -28.61
CA GLU A 17 41.71 16.28 -27.42
C GLU A 17 41.35 15.27 -26.33
N THR A 18 40.07 14.94 -26.16
CA THR A 18 39.61 13.85 -25.29
C THR A 18 40.13 12.49 -25.77
N ILE A 19 40.09 12.25 -27.09
CA ILE A 19 40.68 11.06 -27.72
C ILE A 19 42.20 11.04 -27.55
N ARG A 20 42.89 12.19 -27.63
CA ARG A 20 44.35 12.29 -27.45
C ARG A 20 44.79 12.16 -25.98
N GLN A 21 43.96 12.56 -25.02
CA GLN A 21 44.17 12.37 -23.59
C GLN A 21 43.78 10.97 -23.11
N GLY A 22 42.85 10.30 -23.80
CA GLY A 22 42.67 8.86 -23.68
C GLY A 22 43.95 8.17 -24.14
N ASP A 23 44.51 7.29 -23.31
CA ASP A 23 45.78 6.61 -23.50
C ASP A 23 45.76 5.63 -24.70
N LEU A 24 45.56 6.15 -25.91
CA LEU A 24 45.48 5.39 -27.16
C LEU A 24 46.84 4.88 -27.63
N GLY A 25 47.93 5.27 -26.96
CA GLY A 25 49.29 4.82 -27.26
C GLY A 25 49.58 3.38 -26.79
N GLY A 26 48.72 2.80 -25.95
CA GLY A 26 48.90 1.47 -25.36
C GLY A 26 48.28 0.30 -26.15
N PHE A 27 47.43 0.56 -27.15
CA PHE A 27 46.69 -0.50 -27.84
C PHE A 27 47.52 -1.15 -28.95
N ARG A 28 47.97 -2.39 -28.71
CA ARG A 28 48.76 -3.17 -29.69
C ARG A 28 47.90 -3.95 -30.68
N ASP A 29 46.67 -4.27 -30.33
CA ASP A 29 45.75 -5.08 -31.14
C ASP A 29 44.29 -4.57 -31.03
N SER A 30 43.46 -4.88 -32.03
CA SER A 30 42.03 -4.57 -32.04
C SER A 30 41.31 -5.19 -30.84
N ASN A 31 41.78 -6.34 -30.37
CA ASN A 31 41.29 -6.99 -29.16
C ASN A 31 41.51 -6.15 -27.90
N ASP A 32 42.62 -5.41 -27.81
CA ASP A 32 42.91 -4.59 -26.62
C ASP A 32 42.03 -3.34 -26.58
N LEU A 33 41.73 -2.76 -27.75
CA LEU A 33 40.76 -1.68 -27.88
C LEU A 33 39.36 -2.15 -27.48
N ILE A 34 38.92 -3.34 -27.93
CA ILE A 34 37.61 -3.90 -27.58
C ILE A 34 37.52 -4.16 -26.07
N LYS A 35 38.55 -4.74 -25.46
CA LYS A 35 38.59 -4.95 -23.99
C LYS A 35 38.42 -3.64 -23.24
N HIS A 36 39.15 -2.59 -23.66
CA HIS A 36 39.10 -1.30 -22.99
C HIS A 36 37.73 -0.62 -23.14
N ILE A 37 37.16 -0.59 -24.35
CA ILE A 37 35.81 -0.03 -24.57
C ILE A 37 34.77 -0.75 -23.71
N ILE A 38 34.83 -2.08 -23.66
CA ILE A 38 33.88 -2.86 -22.87
C ILE A 38 34.07 -2.64 -21.37
N PHE A 39 35.32 -2.60 -20.90
CA PHE A 39 35.64 -2.34 -19.50
C PHE A 39 35.14 -0.95 -19.07
N GLU A 40 35.38 0.07 -19.89
CA GLU A 40 34.89 1.43 -19.63
C GLU A 40 33.36 1.48 -19.63
N ALA A 41 32.70 0.85 -20.61
CA ALA A 41 31.24 0.84 -20.70
C ALA A 41 30.56 0.13 -19.51
N ILE A 42 31.21 -0.90 -18.95
CA ILE A 42 30.72 -1.62 -17.78
C ILE A 42 31.01 -0.84 -16.49
N SER A 43 32.14 -0.13 -16.44
CA SER A 43 32.58 0.64 -15.25
C SER A 43 31.98 2.05 -15.20
N PHE A 44 31.42 2.53 -16.31
CA PHE A 44 30.81 3.85 -16.46
C PHE A 44 29.80 4.23 -15.36
N PRO A 45 28.94 3.32 -14.84
CA PRO A 45 28.08 3.63 -13.70
C PRO A 45 28.85 4.08 -12.45
N ASN A 46 30.02 3.48 -12.21
CA ASN A 46 30.92 3.86 -11.11
C ASN A 46 31.60 5.22 -11.38
N GLU A 47 31.71 5.63 -12.65
CA GLU A 47 32.40 6.84 -13.07
C GLU A 47 31.58 8.13 -12.95
N PHE A 48 30.26 8.04 -12.78
CA PHE A 48 29.44 9.22 -12.49
C PHE A 48 29.89 9.96 -11.23
N LYS A 49 30.55 9.26 -10.30
CA LYS A 49 31.24 9.86 -9.16
C LYS A 49 32.31 10.89 -9.60
N TRP A 50 32.97 10.66 -10.73
CA TRP A 50 34.09 11.44 -11.25
C TRP A 50 33.67 12.48 -12.30
N ALA A 51 32.44 12.40 -12.84
CA ALA A 51 31.89 13.31 -13.85
C ALA A 51 31.39 14.67 -13.31
N GLY A 52 31.72 15.01 -12.05
CA GLY A 52 31.43 16.33 -11.46
C GLY A 52 30.13 16.44 -10.65
N LEU A 53 29.35 15.36 -10.53
CA LEU A 53 28.18 15.32 -9.62
C LEU A 53 28.57 15.03 -8.16
N GLY A 54 29.74 14.42 -7.93
CA GLY A 54 30.25 14.09 -6.59
C GLY A 54 29.57 12.90 -5.89
N GLU A 55 28.41 12.48 -6.37
CA GLU A 55 27.61 11.38 -5.81
C GLU A 55 27.35 10.30 -6.86
N HIS A 56 27.33 9.03 -6.43
CA HIS A 56 27.01 7.90 -7.29
C HIS A 56 25.49 7.85 -7.53
N VAL A 57 25.03 7.36 -8.69
CA VAL A 57 23.58 7.29 -9.02
C VAL A 57 22.79 6.57 -7.92
N LEU A 58 23.34 5.48 -7.38
CA LEU A 58 22.68 4.73 -6.30
C LEU A 58 22.58 5.51 -4.99
N ASP A 59 23.45 6.50 -4.73
CA ASP A 59 23.39 7.31 -3.52
C ASP A 59 22.14 8.22 -3.53
N ILE A 60 21.67 8.63 -4.72
CA ILE A 60 20.40 9.36 -4.90
C ILE A 60 19.21 8.49 -4.47
N PHE A 61 19.20 7.22 -4.91
CA PHE A 61 18.15 6.27 -4.52
C PHE A 61 18.21 5.98 -3.02
N GLU A 62 19.40 5.81 -2.46
CA GLU A 62 19.62 5.60 -1.03
C GLU A 62 19.06 6.78 -0.21
N ALA A 63 19.29 8.02 -0.66
CA ALA A 63 18.73 9.23 -0.04
C ALA A 63 17.20 9.30 -0.12
N GLU A 64 16.61 8.93 -1.27
CA GLU A 64 15.16 8.90 -1.44
C GLU A 64 14.49 7.81 -0.57
N ILE A 65 15.12 6.64 -0.42
CA ILE A 65 14.67 5.60 0.50
C ILE A 65 14.75 6.09 1.94
N ALA A 66 15.87 6.70 2.35
CA ALA A 66 16.01 7.27 3.69
C ALA A 66 14.95 8.35 3.97
N SER A 67 14.62 9.19 2.99
CA SER A 67 13.52 10.16 3.05
C SER A 67 12.15 9.49 3.20
N ALA A 68 11.93 8.35 2.53
CA ALA A 68 10.70 7.58 2.68
C ALA A 68 10.58 6.92 4.06
N VAL A 69 11.69 6.40 4.60
CA VAL A 69 11.75 5.86 5.97
C VAL A 69 11.43 6.93 7.01
N ASP A 70 11.98 8.15 6.85
CA ASP A 70 11.66 9.27 7.75
C ASP A 70 10.18 9.65 7.70
N LYS A 71 9.58 9.69 6.49
CA LYS A 71 8.14 9.92 6.32
C LYS A 71 7.30 8.82 6.98
N GLU A 72 7.68 7.56 6.82
CA GLU A 72 7.01 6.44 7.49
C GLU A 72 7.01 6.62 9.01
N ALA A 73 8.18 6.90 9.60
CA ALA A 73 8.31 7.15 11.02
C ALA A 73 7.43 8.34 11.46
N LYS A 74 7.40 9.42 10.66
CA LYS A 74 6.54 10.57 10.92
C LYS A 74 5.06 10.20 10.91
N PHE A 75 4.59 9.37 9.97
CA PHE A 75 3.20 8.92 9.95
C PHE A 75 2.86 8.05 11.17
N PHE A 76 3.81 7.23 11.62
CA PHE A 76 3.65 6.46 12.85
C PHE A 76 3.51 7.37 14.08
N TRP A 77 4.34 8.42 14.18
CA TRP A 77 4.22 9.42 15.24
C TRP A 77 2.90 10.18 15.18
N GLU A 78 2.48 10.64 14.00
CA GLU A 78 1.20 11.33 13.82
C GLU A 78 -0.01 10.43 14.17
N PHE A 79 0.09 9.12 13.94
CA PHE A 79 -0.93 8.14 14.32
C PHE A 79 -1.02 7.90 15.82
N THR A 80 0.15 7.83 16.48
CA THR A 80 0.24 7.53 17.91
C THR A 80 0.02 8.76 18.79
N ASP A 81 0.07 9.98 18.23
CA ASP A 81 -0.16 11.20 18.98
C ASP A 81 -1.64 11.32 19.44
N PRO A 82 -1.91 11.29 20.76
CA PRO A 82 -3.26 11.43 21.29
C PRO A 82 -3.91 12.81 21.00
N LYS A 83 -3.13 13.81 20.57
CA LYS A 83 -3.63 15.15 20.21
C LYS A 83 -4.08 15.26 18.76
N SER A 84 -3.90 14.22 17.95
CA SER A 84 -4.23 14.23 16.53
C SER A 84 -5.73 14.41 16.28
N ASN A 85 -6.09 15.41 15.48
CA ASN A 85 -7.49 15.72 15.15
C ASN A 85 -8.02 14.69 14.12
N PRO A 86 -9.26 14.17 14.25
CA PRO A 86 -9.83 13.26 13.26
C PRO A 86 -9.80 13.75 11.80
N ARG A 87 -9.87 15.07 11.56
CA ARG A 87 -9.73 15.64 10.21
C ARG A 87 -8.30 15.52 9.66
N ASP A 88 -7.31 15.58 10.53
CA ASP A 88 -5.90 15.45 10.15
C ASP A 88 -5.59 13.99 9.77
N MET A 89 -6.32 13.03 10.34
CA MET A 89 -6.13 11.60 10.07
C MET A 89 -6.41 11.23 8.60
N ASN A 90 -7.48 11.77 7.99
CA ASN A 90 -7.74 11.54 6.56
C ASN A 90 -6.64 12.12 5.66
N LEU A 91 -6.13 13.32 6.00
CA LEU A 91 -5.02 13.94 5.29
C LEU A 91 -3.72 13.15 5.48
N THR A 92 -3.49 12.58 6.66
CA THR A 92 -2.34 11.70 6.91
C THR A 92 -2.46 10.40 6.13
N ILE A 93 -3.64 9.78 6.03
CA ILE A 93 -3.86 8.60 5.18
C ILE A 93 -3.56 8.92 3.71
N GLU A 94 -4.03 10.05 3.19
CA GLU A 94 -3.75 10.46 1.81
C GLU A 94 -2.25 10.69 1.56
N ARG A 95 -1.56 11.38 2.50
CA ARG A 95 -0.11 11.58 2.44
C ARG A 95 0.65 10.26 2.51
N ALA A 96 0.25 9.34 3.38
CA ALA A 96 0.85 8.02 3.51
C ALA A 96 0.65 7.21 2.23
N ALA A 97 -0.54 7.21 1.63
CA ALA A 97 -0.81 6.54 0.36
C ALA A 97 0.03 7.10 -0.79
N LYS A 98 0.23 8.43 -0.84
CA LYS A 98 1.15 9.05 -1.80
C LYS A 98 2.59 8.60 -1.58
N SER A 99 3.03 8.51 -0.32
CA SER A 99 4.36 7.98 0.02
C SER A 99 4.52 6.52 -0.39
N THR A 100 3.49 5.69 -0.22
CA THR A 100 3.48 4.30 -0.70
C THR A 100 3.67 4.21 -2.22
N TRP A 101 3.01 5.10 -2.97
CA TRP A 101 3.19 5.15 -4.43
C TRP A 101 4.63 5.52 -4.82
N LEU A 102 5.24 6.50 -4.13
CA LEU A 102 6.62 6.89 -4.37
C LEU A 102 7.62 5.75 -4.07
N VAL A 103 7.44 5.04 -2.95
CA VAL A 103 8.30 3.89 -2.62
C VAL A 103 8.15 2.78 -3.66
N LYS A 104 6.94 2.55 -4.16
CA LYS A 104 6.71 1.58 -5.22
C LYS A 104 7.42 1.97 -6.53
N ASP A 105 7.37 3.24 -6.90
CA ASP A 105 8.07 3.79 -8.07
C ASP A 105 9.60 3.60 -7.94
N ILE A 106 10.17 3.93 -6.77
CA ILE A 106 11.58 3.66 -6.46
C ILE A 106 11.92 2.18 -6.66
N ARG A 107 11.08 1.26 -6.19
CA ARG A 107 11.33 -0.18 -6.35
C ARG A 107 11.27 -0.63 -7.81
N ASP A 108 10.36 -0.07 -8.60
CA ASP A 108 10.27 -0.36 -10.03
C ASP A 108 11.54 0.12 -10.76
N GLU A 109 12.08 1.29 -10.40
CA GLU A 109 13.35 1.80 -10.93
C GLU A 109 14.57 0.99 -10.47
N LEU A 110 14.63 0.61 -9.18
CA LEU A 110 15.67 -0.29 -8.67
C LEU A 110 15.66 -1.64 -9.39
N ARG A 111 14.48 -2.15 -9.74
CA ARG A 111 14.36 -3.38 -10.53
C ARG A 111 14.95 -3.20 -11.93
N LEU A 112 14.73 -2.06 -12.58
CA LEU A 112 15.34 -1.76 -13.88
C LEU A 112 16.87 -1.68 -13.78
N LEU A 113 17.39 -1.00 -12.74
CA LEU A 113 18.83 -0.93 -12.48
C LEU A 113 19.43 -2.31 -12.20
N ARG A 114 18.75 -3.15 -11.43
CA ARG A 114 19.18 -4.53 -11.20
C ARG A 114 19.27 -5.31 -12.50
N GLN A 115 18.26 -5.21 -13.37
CA GLN A 115 18.27 -5.88 -14.67
C GLN A 115 19.42 -5.37 -15.56
N LEU A 116 19.69 -4.06 -15.54
CA LEU A 116 20.81 -3.47 -16.26
C LEU A 116 22.14 -4.05 -15.77
N PHE A 117 22.38 -4.05 -14.46
CA PHE A 117 23.63 -4.56 -13.88
C PHE A 117 23.78 -6.07 -14.07
N GLU A 118 22.71 -6.85 -13.96
CA GLU A 118 22.71 -8.29 -14.26
C GLU A 118 23.08 -8.55 -15.74
N ASN A 119 22.56 -7.74 -16.66
CA ASN A 119 22.92 -7.82 -18.08
C ASN A 119 24.39 -7.42 -18.31
N GLN A 120 24.88 -6.36 -17.67
CA GLN A 120 26.29 -5.96 -17.74
C GLN A 120 27.22 -7.05 -17.19
N LEU A 121 26.87 -7.69 -16.08
CA LEU A 121 27.63 -8.81 -15.52
C LEU A 121 27.67 -9.98 -16.51
N LYS A 122 26.53 -10.33 -17.12
CA LYS A 122 26.47 -11.39 -18.12
C LYS A 122 27.33 -11.07 -19.34
N LEU A 123 27.29 -9.83 -19.84
CA LEU A 123 28.15 -9.39 -20.93
C LEU A 123 29.63 -9.44 -20.54
N ALA A 124 29.98 -9.01 -19.32
CA ALA A 124 31.35 -9.11 -18.79
C ALA A 124 31.83 -10.57 -18.80
N GLN A 125 30.98 -11.50 -18.37
CA GLN A 125 31.27 -12.94 -18.38
C GLN A 125 31.47 -13.48 -19.81
N GLU A 126 30.55 -13.19 -20.74
CA GLU A 126 30.64 -13.63 -22.14
C GLU A 126 31.89 -13.10 -22.84
N VAL A 127 32.21 -11.83 -22.60
CA VAL A 127 33.41 -11.17 -23.13
C VAL A 127 34.67 -11.79 -22.53
N SER A 128 34.68 -12.04 -21.23
CA SER A 128 35.82 -12.66 -20.56
C SER A 128 36.08 -14.10 -21.04
N GLU A 129 35.04 -14.88 -21.32
CA GLU A 129 35.17 -16.23 -21.89
C GLU A 129 35.63 -16.18 -23.36
N THR A 130 35.29 -15.13 -24.10
CA THR A 130 35.73 -14.94 -25.48
C THR A 130 37.23 -14.60 -25.53
N PHE A 131 37.69 -13.70 -24.66
CA PHE A 131 39.10 -13.28 -24.63
C PHE A 131 40.02 -14.25 -23.89
N TRP A 132 39.51 -14.93 -22.85
CA TRP A 132 40.26 -15.90 -22.04
C TRP A 132 39.48 -17.21 -21.90
N PRO A 133 39.36 -18.00 -22.99
CA PRO A 133 38.53 -19.19 -23.01
C PRO A 133 39.01 -20.25 -22.04
N THR A 134 38.05 -20.89 -21.38
CA THR A 134 38.27 -21.90 -20.33
C THR A 134 38.88 -23.22 -20.85
N LEU A 135 38.77 -23.51 -22.15
CA LEU A 135 39.30 -24.71 -22.78
C LEU A 135 40.03 -24.36 -24.09
N MET A 136 41.34 -24.54 -24.12
CA MET A 136 42.10 -24.67 -25.36
C MET A 136 42.73 -26.07 -25.47
N SER A 137 42.70 -26.63 -26.67
CA SER A 137 43.31 -27.94 -26.96
C SER A 137 44.83 -27.87 -26.74
N GLY A 138 45.36 -28.74 -25.88
CA GLY A 138 46.81 -28.88 -25.64
C GLY A 138 47.39 -27.98 -24.53
N GLU A 139 46.55 -27.35 -23.70
CA GLU A 139 47.00 -26.37 -22.71
C GLU A 139 47.49 -26.98 -21.38
N THR A 140 48.58 -26.43 -20.82
CA THR A 140 49.12 -26.82 -19.51
C THR A 140 48.26 -26.28 -18.36
N ARG A 141 48.25 -27.01 -17.24
CA ARG A 141 47.47 -26.65 -16.03
C ARG A 141 47.75 -25.22 -15.53
N SER A 142 49.01 -24.79 -15.57
CA SER A 142 49.45 -23.44 -15.18
C SER A 142 48.85 -22.33 -16.07
N SER A 143 48.77 -22.54 -17.39
CA SER A 143 48.17 -21.57 -18.32
C SER A 143 46.65 -21.43 -18.12
N LYS A 144 45.97 -22.54 -17.78
CA LYS A 144 44.55 -22.54 -17.42
C LYS A 144 44.27 -21.78 -16.13
N GLU A 145 45.11 -21.94 -15.10
CA GLU A 145 44.99 -21.26 -13.81
C GLU A 145 45.25 -19.74 -13.95
N ALA A 146 46.24 -19.34 -14.77
CA ALA A 146 46.51 -17.94 -15.06
C ALA A 146 45.34 -17.23 -15.76
N ARG A 147 44.72 -17.86 -16.76
CA ARG A 147 43.55 -17.29 -17.45
C ARG A 147 42.32 -17.16 -16.56
N LYS A 148 42.09 -18.16 -15.71
CA LYS A 148 41.02 -18.11 -14.72
C LYS A 148 41.19 -16.90 -13.80
N SER A 149 42.41 -16.66 -13.31
CA SER A 149 42.73 -15.49 -12.47
C SER A 149 42.47 -14.16 -13.20
N ILE A 150 42.88 -14.04 -14.46
CA ILE A 150 42.65 -12.81 -15.26
C ILE A 150 41.15 -12.55 -15.44
N ARG A 151 40.35 -13.59 -15.69
CA ARG A 151 38.89 -13.46 -15.78
C ARG A 151 38.26 -13.01 -14.47
N GLU A 152 38.65 -13.64 -13.36
CA GLU A 152 38.15 -13.26 -12.03
C GLU A 152 38.54 -11.82 -11.68
N SER A 153 39.77 -11.39 -12.02
CA SER A 153 40.21 -9.99 -11.87
C SER A 153 39.36 -9.03 -12.70
N PHE A 154 39.13 -9.32 -13.98
CA PHE A 154 38.35 -8.47 -14.88
C PHE A 154 36.91 -8.28 -14.38
N ILE A 155 36.26 -9.37 -13.94
CA ILE A 155 34.90 -9.31 -13.39
C ILE A 155 34.89 -8.56 -12.05
N GLY A 156 35.86 -8.84 -11.17
CA GLY A 156 35.97 -8.16 -9.88
C GLY A 156 36.23 -6.65 -10.00
N GLU A 157 37.13 -6.26 -10.90
CA GLU A 157 37.48 -4.86 -11.17
C GLU A 157 36.31 -4.06 -11.76
N SER A 158 35.39 -4.72 -12.48
CA SER A 158 34.20 -4.06 -13.03
C SER A 158 33.26 -3.50 -11.94
N GLY A 159 33.32 -4.01 -10.71
CA GLY A 159 32.47 -3.58 -9.59
C GLY A 159 30.96 -3.88 -9.74
N VAL A 160 30.54 -4.52 -10.84
CA VAL A 160 29.11 -4.75 -11.15
C VAL A 160 28.44 -5.65 -10.12
N GLU A 161 29.15 -6.65 -9.59
CA GLU A 161 28.61 -7.52 -8.54
C GLU A 161 28.26 -6.74 -7.26
N THR A 162 29.10 -5.75 -6.90
CA THR A 162 28.84 -4.85 -5.78
C THR A 162 27.64 -3.94 -6.06
N LEU A 163 27.48 -3.45 -7.28
CA LEU A 163 26.31 -2.67 -7.68
C LEU A 163 25.01 -3.49 -7.58
N ILE A 164 25.03 -4.74 -8.04
CA ILE A 164 23.89 -5.66 -7.90
C ILE A 164 23.57 -5.88 -6.41
N GLN A 165 24.58 -6.07 -5.56
CA GLN A 165 24.37 -6.24 -4.12
C GLN A 165 23.77 -4.98 -3.47
N ARG A 166 24.28 -3.78 -3.79
CA ARG A 166 23.72 -2.52 -3.28
C ARG A 166 22.26 -2.34 -3.70
N VAL A 167 21.92 -2.61 -4.96
CA VAL A 167 20.53 -2.51 -5.44
C VAL A 167 19.60 -3.51 -4.73
N LYS A 168 20.07 -4.72 -4.43
CA LYS A 168 19.28 -5.70 -3.67
C LYS A 168 19.00 -5.23 -2.24
N GLN A 169 20.01 -4.66 -1.57
CA GLN A 169 19.83 -4.08 -0.23
C GLN A 169 18.82 -2.93 -0.26
N MET A 170 18.95 -2.02 -1.21
CA MET A 170 17.98 -0.92 -1.37
C MET A 170 16.55 -1.40 -1.68
N ASP A 171 16.37 -2.47 -2.48
CA ASP A 171 15.04 -3.03 -2.70
C ASP A 171 14.45 -3.68 -1.43
N GLU A 172 15.29 -4.29 -0.58
CA GLU A 172 14.89 -4.84 0.72
C GLU A 172 14.48 -3.74 1.70
N ASP A 173 15.27 -2.67 1.79
CA ASP A 173 14.95 -1.48 2.60
C ASP A 173 13.65 -0.83 2.13
N ALA A 174 13.52 -0.58 0.83
CA ALA A 174 12.29 -0.03 0.25
C ALA A 174 11.08 -0.96 0.44
N SER A 175 11.27 -2.28 0.39
CA SER A 175 10.19 -3.24 0.68
C SER A 175 9.74 -3.14 2.13
N THR A 176 10.68 -3.03 3.06
CA THR A 176 10.39 -2.88 4.50
C THR A 176 9.60 -1.60 4.76
N THR A 177 10.01 -0.47 4.16
CA THR A 177 9.29 0.79 4.26
C THR A 177 7.88 0.71 3.65
N LEU A 178 7.73 0.01 2.52
CA LEU A 178 6.42 -0.17 1.89
C LEU A 178 5.47 -0.98 2.78
N ASP A 179 5.96 -2.04 3.41
CA ASP A 179 5.19 -2.84 4.36
C ASP A 179 4.81 -2.01 5.61
N GLY A 180 5.74 -1.23 6.15
CA GLY A 180 5.50 -0.31 7.26
C GLY A 180 4.42 0.72 6.96
N LEU A 181 4.49 1.40 5.81
CA LEU A 181 3.47 2.34 5.34
C LEU A 181 2.10 1.66 5.20
N SER A 182 2.05 0.47 4.59
CA SER A 182 0.82 -0.30 4.43
C SER A 182 0.18 -0.66 5.77
N ASN A 183 1.00 -1.09 6.73
CA ASN A 183 0.53 -1.44 8.08
C ASN A 183 -0.05 -0.23 8.81
N ILE A 184 0.61 0.93 8.73
CA ILE A 184 0.13 2.17 9.36
C ILE A 184 -1.20 2.63 8.73
N ILE A 185 -1.31 2.59 7.39
CA ILE A 185 -2.56 2.95 6.69
C ILE A 185 -3.71 2.03 7.14
N GLN A 186 -3.46 0.73 7.21
CA GLN A 186 -4.46 -0.24 7.68
C GLN A 186 -4.87 0.02 9.13
N ALA A 187 -3.91 0.33 10.01
CA ALA A 187 -4.17 0.68 11.40
C ALA A 187 -5.03 1.96 11.52
N MET A 188 -4.73 3.00 10.73
CA MET A 188 -5.51 4.24 10.68
C MET A 188 -6.95 3.98 10.22
N GLN A 189 -7.13 3.19 9.16
CA GLN A 189 -8.46 2.83 8.65
C GLN A 189 -9.26 2.01 9.67
N ALA A 190 -8.61 1.03 10.32
CA ALA A 190 -9.24 0.24 11.36
C ALA A 190 -9.69 1.13 12.53
N GLN A 191 -8.84 2.05 12.99
CA GLN A 191 -9.20 3.00 14.05
C GLN A 191 -10.34 3.93 13.64
N ALA A 192 -10.36 4.41 12.40
CA ALA A 192 -11.47 5.22 11.87
C ALA A 192 -12.79 4.44 11.91
N SER A 193 -12.79 3.19 11.43
CA SER A 193 -13.97 2.33 11.44
C SER A 193 -14.50 2.03 12.84
N LEU A 194 -13.60 1.85 13.82
CA LEU A 194 -13.96 1.64 15.22
C LEU A 194 -14.62 2.89 15.82
N LYS A 195 -14.08 4.08 15.55
CA LYS A 195 -14.67 5.35 15.99
C LYS A 195 -16.05 5.59 15.37
N GLU A 196 -16.22 5.30 14.09
CA GLU A 196 -17.53 5.37 13.42
C GLU A 196 -18.54 4.40 14.03
N ALA A 197 -18.12 3.17 14.32
CA ALA A 197 -18.96 2.17 14.98
C ALA A 197 -19.36 2.61 16.40
N GLU A 198 -18.44 3.21 17.17
CA GLU A 198 -18.72 3.76 18.50
C GLU A 198 -19.73 4.92 18.43
N ALA A 199 -19.54 5.86 17.50
CA ALA A 199 -20.47 6.96 17.27
C ALA A 199 -21.87 6.45 16.88
N ALA A 200 -21.95 5.44 16.00
CA ALA A 200 -23.22 4.80 15.64
C ALA A 200 -23.88 4.11 16.83
N ARG A 201 -23.10 3.44 17.70
CA ARG A 201 -23.61 2.84 18.94
C ARG A 201 -24.16 3.89 19.89
N PHE A 202 -23.47 5.01 20.05
CA PHE A 202 -23.93 6.12 20.88
C PHE A 202 -25.22 6.75 20.32
N MET A 203 -25.28 6.96 19.00
CA MET A 203 -26.49 7.46 18.32
C MET A 203 -27.67 6.51 18.51
N ASN A 204 -27.45 5.19 18.36
CA ASN A 204 -28.48 4.19 18.63
C ASN A 204 -28.95 4.22 20.08
N ALA A 205 -28.05 4.40 21.04
CA ALA A 205 -28.42 4.51 22.46
C ALA A 205 -29.32 5.73 22.74
N ILE A 206 -29.18 6.83 21.99
CA ILE A 206 -30.05 8.01 22.09
C ILE A 206 -31.39 7.81 21.36
N ILE A 207 -31.37 7.19 20.18
CA ILE A 207 -32.58 6.98 19.38
C ILE A 207 -33.54 5.99 20.06
N LEU A 208 -33.02 4.95 20.71
CA LEU A 208 -33.83 3.91 21.37
C LEU A 208 -34.88 4.46 22.35
N PRO A 209 -34.56 5.26 23.38
CA PRO A 209 -35.56 5.80 24.29
C PRO A 209 -36.57 6.73 23.60
N PHE A 210 -36.13 7.54 22.62
CA PHE A 210 -37.04 8.38 21.83
C PHE A 210 -38.05 7.52 21.04
N THR A 211 -37.59 6.42 20.43
CA THR A 211 -38.48 5.49 19.72
C THR A 211 -39.45 4.78 20.67
N VAL A 212 -39.02 4.37 21.87
CA VAL A 212 -39.90 3.78 22.88
C VAL A 212 -40.98 4.78 23.32
N MET A 213 -40.59 6.02 23.59
CA MET A 213 -41.55 7.08 23.93
C MET A 213 -42.56 7.30 22.80
N THR A 214 -42.11 7.35 21.55
CA THR A 214 -43.00 7.54 20.39
C THR A 214 -43.98 6.36 20.24
N VAL A 215 -43.50 5.12 20.32
CA VAL A 215 -44.34 3.91 20.18
C VAL A 215 -45.45 3.85 21.24
N ILE A 216 -45.20 4.32 22.47
CA ILE A 216 -46.19 4.35 23.54
C ILE A 216 -47.11 5.59 23.44
N PHE A 217 -46.54 6.79 23.29
CA PHE A 217 -47.31 8.03 23.38
C PHE A 217 -48.08 8.39 22.11
N THR A 218 -47.61 7.99 20.93
CA THR A 218 -48.33 8.29 19.67
C THR A 218 -49.72 7.63 19.60
N PRO A 219 -49.90 6.32 19.86
CA PRO A 219 -51.23 5.72 19.87
C PRO A 219 -52.10 6.23 21.02
N LEU A 220 -51.52 6.45 22.20
CA LEU A 220 -52.25 7.01 23.34
C LEU A 220 -52.77 8.42 23.04
N SER A 221 -51.94 9.28 22.44
CA SER A 221 -52.33 10.64 22.03
C SER A 221 -53.46 10.59 21.01
N PHE A 222 -53.40 9.67 20.05
CA PHE A 222 -54.49 9.45 19.09
C PHE A 222 -55.79 9.02 19.78
N LEU A 223 -55.74 8.07 20.71
CA LEU A 223 -56.92 7.65 21.48
C LEU A 223 -57.51 8.78 22.32
N THR A 224 -56.66 9.59 22.98
CA THR A 224 -57.15 10.76 23.73
C THR A 224 -57.84 11.78 22.84
N SER A 225 -57.30 12.02 21.64
CA SER A 225 -57.94 12.90 20.66
C SER A 225 -59.27 12.31 20.17
N LEU A 226 -59.35 10.99 19.96
CA LEU A 226 -60.57 10.32 19.52
C LEU A 226 -61.68 10.43 20.58
N PHE A 227 -61.34 10.30 21.86
CA PHE A 227 -62.29 10.45 22.96
C PHE A 227 -62.67 11.91 23.26
N ALA A 228 -61.82 12.87 22.92
CA ALA A 228 -62.16 14.29 23.00
C ALA A 228 -63.19 14.72 21.95
N VAL A 229 -63.37 13.94 20.87
CA VAL A 229 -64.41 14.20 19.86
C VAL A 229 -65.76 13.74 20.41
N ASN A 230 -66.69 14.68 20.58
CA ASN A 230 -68.07 14.39 20.98
C ASN A 230 -68.80 13.66 19.82
N THR A 231 -68.96 12.35 19.93
CA THR A 231 -69.71 11.53 18.95
C THR A 231 -70.87 10.82 19.62
N SER A 232 -72.01 10.75 18.93
CA SER A 232 -73.27 10.16 19.42
C SER A 232 -73.24 8.64 19.64
N GLY A 233 -72.10 7.98 19.42
CA GLY A 233 -71.90 6.53 19.62
C GLY A 233 -71.37 6.15 21.00
N PHE A 234 -70.98 7.13 21.83
CA PHE A 234 -70.57 6.90 23.22
C PHE A 234 -71.78 6.94 24.17
N PRO A 235 -71.79 6.19 25.29
CA PRO A 235 -72.89 6.24 26.25
C PRO A 235 -72.97 7.62 26.91
N HIS A 236 -74.13 8.27 26.78
CA HIS A 236 -74.44 9.56 27.40
C HIS A 236 -75.51 9.36 28.48
N ASN A 237 -75.49 10.17 29.53
CA ASN A 237 -76.60 10.26 30.48
C ASN A 237 -77.76 11.08 29.87
N GLY A 238 -78.95 11.00 30.48
CA GLY A 238 -80.18 11.64 30.01
C GLY A 238 -80.10 13.17 29.81
N ASP A 239 -79.07 13.82 30.36
CA ASP A 239 -78.83 15.26 30.25
C ASP A 239 -77.84 15.63 29.12
N GLY A 240 -77.41 14.67 28.30
CA GLY A 240 -76.50 14.91 27.17
C GLY A 240 -75.01 15.00 27.56
N GLU A 241 -74.66 14.76 28.82
CA GLU A 241 -73.27 14.64 29.28
C GLU A 241 -72.73 13.21 29.13
N LEU A 242 -71.43 13.10 28.83
CA LEU A 242 -70.73 11.83 28.62
C LEU A 242 -70.64 11.05 29.94
N SER A 243 -71.33 9.90 30.06
CA SER A 243 -71.30 9.06 31.26
C SER A 243 -70.60 7.74 30.98
N LEU A 244 -69.29 7.74 31.20
CA LEU A 244 -68.48 6.54 31.00
C LEU A 244 -68.67 5.59 32.20
N SER A 245 -69.47 4.53 32.02
CA SER A 245 -69.48 3.40 32.97
C SER A 245 -68.06 2.82 33.09
N THR A 246 -67.49 2.91 34.30
CA THR A 246 -66.08 2.59 34.61
C THR A 246 -65.68 1.19 34.14
N LYS A 247 -66.59 0.22 34.15
CA LYS A 247 -66.33 -1.17 33.71
C LYS A 247 -66.28 -1.33 32.19
N TRP A 248 -67.13 -0.63 31.43
CA TRP A 248 -67.15 -0.72 29.96
C TRP A 248 -65.94 -0.04 29.33
N PHE A 249 -65.57 1.13 29.86
CA PHE A 249 -64.42 1.92 29.44
C PHE A 249 -63.09 1.24 29.76
N SER A 250 -62.93 0.76 31.00
CA SER A 250 -61.72 0.04 31.43
C SER A 250 -61.44 -1.19 30.56
N LEU A 251 -62.47 -1.96 30.21
CA LEU A 251 -62.27 -3.21 29.48
C LEU A 251 -61.78 -2.96 28.06
N ARG A 252 -62.44 -2.05 27.31
CA ARG A 252 -62.08 -1.76 25.92
C ARG A 252 -60.75 -1.02 25.77
N MET A 253 -60.43 -0.09 26.67
CA MET A 253 -59.16 0.62 26.64
C MET A 253 -57.97 -0.33 26.89
N VAL A 254 -58.08 -1.20 27.90
CA VAL A 254 -57.04 -2.18 28.22
C VAL A 254 -56.86 -3.19 27.08
N PHE A 255 -57.95 -3.63 26.45
CA PHE A 255 -57.85 -4.50 25.27
C PHE A 255 -57.14 -3.81 24.09
N GLY A 256 -57.44 -2.53 23.81
CA GLY A 256 -56.76 -1.78 22.75
C GLY A 256 -55.26 -1.68 22.95
N GLU A 257 -54.83 -1.31 24.16
CA GLU A 257 -53.40 -1.17 24.52
C GLU A 257 -52.66 -2.52 24.53
N LEU A 258 -53.29 -3.59 25.02
CA LEU A 258 -52.68 -4.93 24.91
C LEU A 258 -52.53 -5.37 23.46
N THR A 259 -53.51 -5.06 22.60
CA THR A 259 -53.48 -5.48 21.20
C THR A 259 -52.38 -4.73 20.43
N SER A 260 -52.19 -3.43 20.69
CA SER A 260 -51.14 -2.63 20.06
C SER A 260 -49.73 -3.04 20.55
N LEU A 261 -49.57 -3.31 21.85
CA LEU A 261 -48.31 -3.81 22.41
C LEU A 261 -47.94 -5.20 21.86
N VAL A 262 -48.92 -6.11 21.75
CA VAL A 262 -48.69 -7.43 21.16
C VAL A 262 -48.36 -7.34 19.67
N ALA A 263 -49.06 -6.46 18.92
CA ALA A 263 -48.79 -6.27 17.50
C ALA A 263 -47.41 -5.68 17.24
N THR A 264 -47.00 -4.68 18.03
CA THR A 264 -45.65 -4.08 17.94
C THR A 264 -44.57 -5.07 18.35
N PHE A 265 -44.78 -5.83 19.43
CA PHE A 265 -43.86 -6.90 19.84
C PHE A 265 -43.71 -7.98 18.77
N LEU A 266 -44.81 -8.41 18.14
CA LEU A 266 -44.78 -9.37 17.03
C LEU A 266 -44.06 -8.81 15.81
N LEU A 267 -44.26 -7.54 15.47
CA LEU A 267 -43.54 -6.88 14.38
C LEU A 267 -42.03 -6.81 14.64
N VAL A 268 -41.64 -6.45 15.87
CA VAL A 268 -40.23 -6.42 16.30
C VAL A 268 -39.62 -7.82 16.30
N TRP A 269 -40.32 -8.83 16.80
CA TRP A 269 -39.87 -10.22 16.77
C TRP A 269 -39.73 -10.75 15.33
N LEU A 270 -40.68 -10.44 14.45
CA LEU A 270 -40.63 -10.83 13.05
C LEU A 270 -39.48 -10.13 12.31
N ALA A 271 -39.22 -8.86 12.59
CA ALA A 271 -38.06 -8.13 12.09
C ALA A 271 -36.73 -8.72 12.62
N TYR A 272 -36.66 -9.05 13.91
CA TYR A 272 -35.48 -9.66 14.54
C TYR A 272 -35.16 -11.02 13.93
N THR A 273 -36.17 -11.88 13.74
CA THR A 273 -35.99 -13.20 13.11
C THR A 273 -35.63 -13.11 11.63
N TRP A 274 -36.05 -12.05 10.93
CA TRP A 274 -35.62 -11.77 9.56
C TRP A 274 -34.15 -11.34 9.48
N GLN A 275 -33.69 -10.48 10.39
CA GLN A 275 -32.29 -10.02 10.42
C GLN A 275 -31.30 -11.13 10.84
N HIS A 276 -31.73 -12.03 11.73
CA HIS A 276 -30.92 -13.16 12.20
C HIS A 276 -31.04 -14.44 11.36
N LYS A 277 -31.73 -14.43 10.21
CA LYS A 277 -31.63 -15.56 9.28
C LYS A 277 -30.17 -15.70 8.84
N PRO A 278 -29.50 -16.83 9.14
CA PRO A 278 -28.14 -17.05 8.67
C PRO A 278 -28.15 -16.95 7.14
N LYS A 279 -27.31 -16.08 6.59
CA LYS A 279 -27.06 -16.06 5.14
C LYS A 279 -26.59 -17.46 4.78
N ALA A 280 -27.41 -18.19 4.04
CA ALA A 280 -27.06 -19.52 3.57
C ALA A 280 -25.75 -19.39 2.76
N ASP A 281 -24.68 -19.99 3.28
CA ASP A 281 -23.42 -20.14 2.56
C ASP A 281 -23.72 -20.77 1.20
N LYS A 282 -23.56 -19.98 0.14
CA LYS A 282 -23.49 -20.52 -1.21
C LYS A 282 -22.16 -21.27 -1.30
N LYS A 283 -22.17 -22.58 -1.03
CA LYS A 283 -21.04 -23.46 -1.34
C LYS A 283 -20.58 -23.19 -2.79
N PRO A 284 -19.29 -22.96 -3.05
CA PRO A 284 -18.80 -22.77 -4.41
C PRO A 284 -19.01 -24.06 -5.22
N LYS A 285 -19.60 -23.92 -6.41
CA LYS A 285 -19.70 -24.98 -7.43
C LYS A 285 -18.30 -25.31 -7.95
N THR A 286 -17.51 -26.09 -7.22
CA THR A 286 -16.18 -26.53 -7.67
C THR A 286 -16.00 -28.04 -7.66
N ASP A 287 -17.07 -28.85 -7.58
CA ASP A 287 -16.91 -30.32 -7.61
C ASP A 287 -17.57 -31.01 -8.82
N ALA A 288 -18.22 -30.25 -9.72
CA ALA A 288 -18.84 -30.82 -10.92
C ALA A 288 -17.88 -30.97 -12.12
N ARG A 289 -16.62 -30.50 -12.03
CA ARG A 289 -15.63 -30.65 -13.11
C ARG A 289 -14.64 -31.81 -12.92
N LEU A 290 -14.56 -32.41 -11.72
CA LEU A 290 -13.64 -33.52 -11.46
C LEU A 290 -14.25 -34.91 -11.74
N SER A 291 -15.57 -35.03 -11.90
CA SER A 291 -16.20 -36.29 -12.30
C SER A 291 -16.19 -36.54 -13.82
N ASN A 292 -16.02 -35.51 -14.65
CA ASN A 292 -15.99 -35.66 -16.12
C ASN A 292 -14.60 -35.92 -16.71
N MET A 293 -13.53 -35.92 -15.91
CA MET A 293 -12.17 -36.28 -16.37
C MET A 293 -11.73 -37.70 -16.00
N LYS A 294 -12.55 -38.46 -15.26
CA LYS A 294 -12.26 -39.86 -14.91
C LYS A 294 -12.96 -40.92 -15.80
N GLY A 295 -13.71 -40.49 -16.82
CA GLY A 295 -14.46 -41.38 -17.72
C GLY A 295 -13.90 -41.54 -19.15
N LYS A 296 -12.67 -41.07 -19.41
CA LYS A 296 -12.01 -41.23 -20.72
C LYS A 296 -10.55 -41.64 -20.53
N ARG A 297 -10.32 -42.89 -20.13
CA ARG A 297 -9.16 -43.71 -20.50
C ARG A 297 -9.59 -45.16 -20.45
#